data_AF-A0A4Q3UP11-F1
#
_entry.id   AF-A0A4Q3UP11-F1
#
_cell.length_a   1.000
_cell.length_b   1.000
_cell.length_c   1.000
_cell.angle_alpha   90.00
_cell.angle_beta   90.00
_cell.angle_gamma   90.00
#
_symmetry.space_group_name_H-M   'P 1'
#
loop_
_entity.id
_entity.type
_entity.pdbx_description
1 polymer ?
#
loop_
_entity_poly.entity_id
_entity_poly.type
_entity_poly.pdbx_seq_one_letter_code
_entity_poly.pdbx_strand_id
1 'polypeptide(L)'
;YSSIRPVVFDEEISWQVYPNPSGGIFNFICQASIGDNIDIRIHDINGRQVRSFQQKATGFVQKIAIDLSASSYTPGIYLLETTAGGKKSSFRLIRL
;
A
#
# COMPACT_ATOMS: atom_id res chain seq x y z
N TYR A 1 11.86 -44.04 -0.41
CA TYR A 1 11.20 -43.31 0.68
C TYR A 1 11.19 -41.85 0.28
N SER A 2 10.04 -41.28 -0.09
CA SER A 2 9.96 -39.87 -0.54
C SER A 2 9.50 -39.02 0.64
N SER A 3 10.34 -38.11 1.10
CA SER A 3 10.03 -37.23 2.22
C SER A 3 9.05 -36.15 1.77
N ILE A 4 7.82 -36.25 2.27
CA ILE A 4 6.79 -35.23 2.07
C ILE A 4 7.24 -34.01 2.89
N ARG A 5 7.52 -32.88 2.22
CA ARG A 5 7.77 -31.61 2.89
C ARG A 5 6.44 -30.85 2.97
N PRO A 6 5.95 -30.49 4.17
CA PRO A 6 4.81 -29.60 4.25
C PRO A 6 5.19 -28.25 3.66
N VAL A 7 4.44 -27.80 2.65
CA VAL A 7 4.46 -26.39 2.24
C VAL A 7 3.72 -25.65 3.34
N VAL A 8 4.48 -24.96 4.19
CA VAL A 8 3.93 -23.97 5.10
C VAL A 8 3.57 -22.78 4.21
N PHE A 9 2.28 -22.60 3.95
CA PHE A 9 1.79 -21.33 3.44
C PHE A 9 1.94 -20.35 4.60
N ASP A 10 3.08 -19.66 4.64
CA ASP A 10 3.16 -18.43 5.41
C ASP A 10 2.13 -17.52 4.74
N GLU A 11 0.99 -17.33 5.40
CA GLU A 11 -0.02 -16.37 5.00
C GLU A 11 0.51 -14.97 5.31
N GLU A 12 1.71 -14.68 4.79
CA GLU A 12 2.37 -13.41 4.90
C GLU A 12 1.58 -12.51 3.97
N ILE A 13 0.58 -11.83 4.54
CA ILE A 13 -0.24 -10.89 3.78
C ILE A 13 0.69 -9.80 3.25
N SER A 14 1.12 -10.01 2.01
CA SER A 14 2.00 -9.12 1.27
C SER A 14 1.21 -7.83 1.06
N TRP A 15 1.75 -6.70 1.49
CA TRP A 15 1.14 -5.41 1.18
C TRP A 15 1.11 -5.22 -0.35
N GLN A 16 -0.03 -4.80 -0.89
CA GLN A 16 -0.27 -4.75 -2.34
C GLN A 16 -0.91 -3.44 -2.74
N VAL A 17 -0.70 -3.01 -3.98
CA VAL A 17 -1.50 -1.93 -4.58
C VAL A 17 -2.05 -2.35 -5.94
N TYR A 18 -3.36 -2.19 -6.14
CA TYR A 18 -4.02 -2.44 -7.43
C TYR A 18 -5.23 -1.53 -7.67
N PRO A 19 -5.63 -1.28 -8.93
CA PRO A 19 -4.85 -1.56 -10.13
C PRO A 19 -3.63 -0.63 -10.19
N ASN A 20 -2.55 -1.09 -10.82
CA ASN A 20 -1.36 -0.28 -11.06
C ASN A 20 -0.72 -0.74 -12.38
N PRO A 21 -0.85 0.02 -13.49
CA PRO A 21 -1.34 1.40 -13.59
C PRO A 21 -2.86 1.61 -13.32
N SER A 22 -3.27 2.85 -13.06
CA SER A 22 -4.68 3.25 -12.88
C SER A 22 -4.97 4.66 -13.43
N GLY A 23 -6.24 4.95 -13.76
CA GLY A 23 -6.69 6.30 -14.15
C GLY A 23 -6.84 7.30 -13.00
N GLY A 24 -6.59 6.87 -11.75
CA GLY A 24 -6.58 7.75 -10.59
C GLY A 24 -6.95 7.10 -9.27
N ILE A 25 -7.62 5.94 -9.27
CA ILE A 25 -8.03 5.25 -8.04
C ILE A 25 -7.18 3.99 -7.85
N PHE A 26 -6.50 3.90 -6.72
CA PHE A 26 -5.69 2.76 -6.32
C PHE A 26 -6.23 2.18 -5.02
N ASN A 27 -6.16 0.87 -4.86
CA ASN A 27 -6.51 0.17 -3.63
C ASN A 27 -5.22 -0.38 -3.02
N PHE A 28 -4.89 0.10 -1.82
CA PHE A 28 -3.82 -0.44 -1.02
C PHE A 28 -4.38 -1.51 -0.08
N ILE A 29 -3.86 -2.74 -0.20
CA ILE A 29 -4.17 -3.84 0.69
C ILE A 29 -3.05 -3.98 1.69
N CYS A 30 -3.40 -3.92 2.97
CA CYS A 30 -2.47 -4.07 4.07
C CYS A 30 -3.12 -4.84 5.22
N GLN A 31 -2.29 -5.53 5.98
CA GLN A 31 -2.64 -6.05 7.29
C GLN A 31 -1.55 -5.61 8.27
N ALA A 32 -1.97 -5.14 9.43
CA ALA A 32 -1.13 -4.80 10.57
C ALA A 32 -1.86 -5.20 11.86
N SER A 33 -1.12 -5.29 12.96
CA SER A 33 -1.67 -5.72 14.26
C SER A 33 -2.71 -4.73 14.76
N ILE A 34 -3.71 -5.22 15.49
CA ILE A 34 -4.76 -4.34 16.04
C ILE A 34 -4.14 -3.26 16.92
N GLY A 35 -4.54 -2.01 16.68
CA GLY A 35 -4.02 -0.85 17.42
C GLY A 35 -2.77 -0.20 16.82
N ASP A 36 -2.11 -0.83 15.85
CA ASP A 36 -1.05 -0.17 15.09
C ASP A 36 -1.62 0.99 14.25
N ASN A 37 -0.81 2.02 14.04
CA ASN A 37 -1.12 3.06 13.06
C ASN A 37 -0.42 2.74 11.75
N ILE A 38 -1.19 2.75 10.67
CA ILE A 38 -0.70 2.62 9.30
C ILE A 38 -0.51 4.04 8.77
N ASP A 39 0.73 4.50 8.78
CA ASP A 39 1.14 5.76 8.17
C ASP A 39 1.22 5.59 6.67
N ILE A 40 0.54 6.47 5.92
CA ILE A 40 0.53 6.43 4.45
C ILE A 40 0.91 7.81 3.94
N ARG A 41 1.93 7.86 3.08
CA ARG A 41 2.43 9.08 2.45
C ARG A 41 2.57 8.85 0.96
N ILE A 42 2.16 9.84 0.18
CA ILE A 42 2.23 9.79 -1.27
C ILE A 42 3.07 10.97 -1.73
N HIS A 43 4.10 10.67 -2.52
CA HIS A 43 5.01 11.65 -3.09
C HIS A 43 4.87 11.65 -4.61
N ASP A 44 5.02 12.82 -5.24
CA ASP A 44 5.22 12.89 -6.69
C ASP A 44 6.66 12.52 -7.09
N ILE A 45 6.95 12.46 -8.39
CA ILE A 45 8.27 12.12 -8.92
C ILE A 45 9.38 13.10 -8.48
N ASN A 46 9.03 14.32 -8.08
CA ASN A 46 9.97 15.31 -7.56
C ASN A 46 10.20 15.16 -6.04
N GLY A 47 9.58 14.15 -5.41
CA GLY A 47 9.67 13.91 -3.97
C GLY A 47 8.77 14.82 -3.13
N ARG A 48 7.90 15.64 -3.74
CA ARG A 48 6.98 16.48 -2.98
C ARG A 48 5.86 15.61 -2.43
N GLN A 49 5.60 15.71 -1.12
CA GLN A 49 4.47 15.03 -0.48
C GLN A 49 3.17 15.67 -0.98
N VAL A 50 2.38 14.90 -1.72
CA VAL A 50 1.09 15.35 -2.27
C VAL A 50 -0.09 14.96 -1.40
N ARG A 51 0.07 13.90 -0.58
CA ARG A 51 -0.95 13.46 0.37
C ARG A 51 -0.33 12.66 1.51
N SER A 52 -0.87 12.80 2.71
CA SER A 52 -0.51 11.96 3.86
C SER A 52 -1.71 11.75 4.76
N PHE A 53 -1.89 10.53 5.26
CA PHE A 53 -2.92 10.23 6.25
C PHE A 53 -2.54 8.97 7.05
N GLN A 54 -3.22 8.77 8.16
CA GLN A 54 -3.05 7.61 9.02
C GLN A 54 -4.34 6.81 9.08
N GLN A 55 -4.21 5.49 9.11
CA GLN A 55 -5.33 4.57 9.30
C GLN A 55 -5.03 3.66 10.48
N LYS A 56 -5.99 3.49 11.40
CA LYS A 56 -5.86 2.50 12.47
C LYS A 56 -5.99 1.09 11.92
N ALA A 57 -5.06 0.23 12.32
CA ALA A 57 -5.06 -1.17 12.01
C ALA A 57 -6.09 -1.93 12.85
N THR A 58 -6.84 -2.82 12.20
CA THR A 58 -7.89 -3.63 12.85
C THR A 58 -7.42 -5.03 13.23
N GLY A 59 -6.20 -5.42 12.87
CA GLY A 59 -5.72 -6.82 12.98
C GLY A 59 -6.08 -7.68 11.77
N PHE A 60 -6.97 -7.21 10.91
CA PHE A 60 -7.42 -7.90 9.69
C PHE A 60 -6.94 -7.20 8.43
N VAL A 61 -7.13 -7.84 7.28
CA VAL A 61 -6.86 -7.23 5.98
C VAL A 61 -7.74 -6.01 5.79
N GLN A 62 -7.12 -4.88 5.51
CA GLN A 62 -7.77 -3.62 5.22
C GLN A 62 -7.52 -3.21 3.78
N LYS A 63 -8.56 -2.65 3.17
CA LYS A 63 -8.50 -2.03 1.84
C LYS A 63 -8.62 -0.53 2.01
N ILE A 64 -7.58 0.18 1.60
CA ILE A 64 -7.49 1.64 1.71
C ILE A 64 -7.52 2.21 0.30
N ALA A 65 -8.55 3.00 0.00
CA ALA A 65 -8.68 3.68 -1.28
C ALA A 65 -7.77 4.91 -1.32
N ILE A 66 -6.88 4.94 -2.30
CA ILE A 66 -6.02 6.07 -2.63
C ILE A 66 -6.58 6.71 -3.89
N ASP A 67 -7.24 7.85 -3.69
CA ASP A 67 -7.79 8.65 -4.77
C ASP A 67 -6.81 9.75 -5.17
N LEU A 68 -6.27 9.62 -6.38
CA LEU A 68 -5.43 10.57 -7.11
C LEU A 68 -6.16 11.05 -8.37
N SER A 69 -7.48 10.89 -8.49
CA SER A 69 -8.25 11.27 -9.68
C SER A 69 -8.46 12.77 -9.82
N ALA A 70 -8.31 13.54 -8.73
CA ALA A 70 -8.50 14.99 -8.76
C ALA A 70 -7.57 15.68 -9.77
N SER A 71 -8.07 16.74 -10.41
CA SER A 71 -7.35 17.50 -11.45
C SER A 71 -6.07 18.19 -10.96
N SER A 72 -5.89 18.31 -9.64
CA SER A 72 -4.68 18.84 -9.01
C SER A 72 -3.49 17.89 -9.07
N TYR A 73 -3.75 16.59 -9.21
CA TYR A 73 -2.72 15.60 -9.48
C TYR A 73 -2.54 15.53 -11.00
N THR A 74 -1.31 15.37 -11.48
CA THR A 74 -1.02 15.15 -12.90
C THR A 74 -0.88 13.65 -13.20
N PRO A 75 -1.08 13.19 -14.43
CA PRO A 75 -0.64 11.86 -14.85
C PRO A 75 0.87 11.71 -14.63
N GLY A 76 1.32 10.51 -14.29
CA GLY A 76 2.73 10.23 -14.03
C GLY A 76 2.98 9.22 -12.90
N ILE A 77 4.20 9.25 -12.40
CA ILE A 77 4.68 8.33 -11.36
C ILE A 77 4.53 8.98 -9.99
N TYR A 78 3.97 8.22 -9.06
CA TYR A 78 3.89 8.55 -7.65
C TYR A 78 4.55 7.46 -6.81
N LEU A 79 5.03 7.82 -5.63
CA LEU A 79 5.57 6.89 -4.65
C LEU A 79 4.64 6.84 -3.43
N LEU A 80 4.04 5.69 -3.20
CA LEU A 80 3.31 5.38 -1.97
C LEU A 80 4.31 4.81 -0.96
N GLU A 81 4.56 5.52 0.13
CA GLU A 81 5.27 5.00 1.28
C GLU A 81 4.27 4.66 2.38
N THR A 82 4.47 3.52 3.02
CA THR A 82 3.62 3.06 4.11
C THR A 82 4.46 2.49 5.24
N THR A 83 4.07 2.78 6.48
CA THR A 83 4.72 2.26 7.69
C THR A 83 3.66 1.73 8.64
N ALA A 84 3.82 0.50 9.13
CA ALA A 84 2.93 -0.10 10.13
C ALA A 84 3.70 -1.11 10.97
N GLY A 85 3.48 -1.11 12.30
CA GLY A 85 4.14 -2.03 13.21
C GLY A 85 5.67 -2.03 13.12
N GLY A 86 6.28 -0.88 12.79
CA GLY A 86 7.73 -0.74 12.57
C GLY A 86 8.25 -1.24 11.22
N LYS A 87 7.42 -1.86 10.37
CA LYS A 87 7.77 -2.23 9.00
C LYS A 87 7.48 -1.06 8.06
N LYS A 88 8.40 -0.75 7.15
CA LYS A 88 8.22 0.25 6.08
C LYS A 88 8.22 -0.43 4.73
N SER A 89 7.30 -0.06 3.85
CA SER A 89 7.26 -0.49 2.44
C SER A 89 7.00 0.69 1.52
N SER A 90 7.42 0.56 0.28
CA SER A 90 7.21 1.57 -0.75
C SER A 90 6.70 0.94 -2.04
N PHE A 91 5.69 1.55 -2.66
CA PHE A 91 5.08 1.11 -3.90
C PHE A 91 5.10 2.24 -4.92
N ARG A 92 5.54 1.93 -6.14
CA ARG A 92 5.45 2.87 -7.27
C ARG A 92 4.05 2.81 -7.86
N LEU A 93 3.33 3.92 -7.90
CA LEU A 93 2.02 4.05 -8.52
C LEU A 93 2.17 4.74 -9.88
N ILE A 94 1.54 4.17 -10.92
CA ILE A 94 1.54 4.74 -12.26
C ILE A 94 0.12 5.24 -12.53
N ARG A 95 -0.05 6.56 -12.55
CA ARG A 95 -1.30 7.20 -12.94
C ARG A 95 -1.26 7.55 -14.43
N LEU A 96 -2.29 7.12 -15.15
CA LEU A 96 -2.51 7.41 -16.58
C LEU A 96 -3.26 8.73 -16.79
#